data_AF-A0A9X4G6D9-F1
#
_entry.id   AF-A0A9X4G6D9-F1
#
_cell.length_a   1.000
_cell.length_b   1.000
_cell.length_c   1.000
_cell.angle_alpha   90.00
_cell.angle_beta   90.00
_cell.angle_gamma   90.00
#
_symmetry.space_group_name_H-M   'P 1'
#
loop_
_entity.id
_entity.type
_entity.pdbx_description
1 polymer ?
#
loop_
_entity_poly.entity_id
_entity_poly.type
_entity_poly.pdbx_seq_one_letter_code
_entity_poly.pdbx_strand_id
1 'polypeptide(L)'
;PMPQTREHILLGRQVGVPYIIVFLNKCDMVDDEELLELVEMEVRELLSQYDFPGDDTPIVRGSALQALNGVAEWEEKILELANHLDT
;
A
#
# COMPACT_ATOMS: atom_id res chain seq x y z
N PRO A 1 -4.43 -9.96 -5.45
CA PRO A 1 -4.45 -8.62 -6.15
C PRO A 1 -5.19 -8.64 -7.51
N MET A 2 -5.72 -7.48 -7.97
CA MET A 2 -6.48 -7.36 -9.23
C MET A 2 -5.57 -7.22 -10.47
N PRO A 3 -6.04 -7.55 -11.71
CA PRO A 3 -5.23 -7.42 -12.93
C PRO A 3 -4.67 -6.01 -13.17
N GLN A 4 -5.41 -4.97 -12.80
CA GLN A 4 -4.98 -3.57 -12.93
C GLN A 4 -3.81 -3.23 -12.01
N THR A 5 -3.75 -3.81 -10.81
CA THR A 5 -2.62 -3.60 -9.87
C THR A 5 -1.31 -4.06 -10.48
N ARG A 6 -1.33 -5.22 -11.15
CA ARG A 6 -0.18 -5.76 -11.89
C ARG A 6 0.23 -4.83 -13.02
N GLU A 7 -0.73 -4.36 -13.82
CA GLU A 7 -0.45 -3.48 -14.96
C GLU A 7 0.17 -2.15 -14.51
N HIS A 8 -0.33 -1.54 -13.44
CA HIS A 8 0.23 -0.29 -12.93
C HIS A 8 1.68 -0.44 -12.42
N ILE A 9 1.99 -1.54 -11.74
CA ILE A 9 3.37 -1.82 -11.29
C ILE A 9 4.28 -2.03 -12.51
N LEU A 10 3.84 -2.82 -13.48
CA LEU A 10 4.58 -3.04 -14.73
C LEU A 10 4.84 -1.72 -15.47
N LEU A 11 3.80 -0.89 -15.63
CA LEU A 11 3.94 0.42 -16.26
C LEU A 11 4.91 1.31 -15.49
N GLY A 12 4.82 1.35 -14.16
CA GLY A 12 5.74 2.09 -13.30
C GLY A 12 7.19 1.71 -13.58
N ARG A 13 7.49 0.41 -13.72
CA ARG A 13 8.83 -0.05 -14.10
C ARG A 13 9.23 0.41 -15.51
N GLN A 14 8.34 0.29 -16.49
CA GLN A 14 8.60 0.66 -17.88
C GLN A 14 8.84 2.16 -18.09
N VAL A 15 8.15 3.01 -17.33
CA VAL A 15 8.32 4.47 -17.41
C VAL A 15 9.39 5.01 -16.45
N GLY A 16 10.08 4.13 -15.71
CA GLY A 16 11.21 4.49 -14.86
C GLY A 16 10.82 5.12 -13.52
N VAL A 17 9.67 4.76 -12.95
CA VAL A 17 9.33 5.11 -11.56
C VAL A 17 10.37 4.47 -10.62
N PRO A 18 11.09 5.25 -9.81
CA PRO A 18 12.19 4.72 -9.01
C PRO A 18 11.72 4.01 -7.73
N TYR A 19 10.62 4.45 -7.13
CA TYR A 19 10.11 3.95 -5.85
C TYR A 19 8.58 3.94 -5.85
N ILE A 20 8.00 2.97 -5.14
CA ILE A 20 6.55 2.84 -4.90
C ILE A 20 6.34 2.74 -3.39
N ILE A 21 5.32 3.40 -2.89
CA ILE A 21 4.80 3.23 -1.53
C ILE A 21 3.38 2.67 -1.66
N VAL A 22 3.01 1.74 -0.78
CA VAL A 22 1.70 1.10 -0.81
C VAL A 22 0.84 1.62 0.32
N PHE A 23 -0.39 2.00 0.00
CA PHE A 23 -1.45 2.23 0.97
C PHE A 23 -2.53 1.17 0.81
N LEU A 24 -2.62 0.24 1.77
CA LEU A 24 -3.71 -0.73 1.83
C LEU A 24 -4.94 -0.05 2.40
N ASN A 25 -5.85 0.32 1.51
CA ASN A 25 -7.05 1.08 1.84
C ASN A 25 -8.23 0.15 2.22
N LYS A 26 -9.23 0.73 2.91
CA LYS A 26 -10.45 0.08 3.40
C LYS A 26 -10.21 -0.97 4.50
N CYS A 27 -9.14 -0.81 5.29
CA CYS A 27 -8.89 -1.68 6.44
C CYS A 27 -9.99 -1.57 7.51
N ASP A 28 -10.80 -0.51 7.52
CA ASP A 28 -11.97 -0.39 8.39
C ASP A 28 -13.10 -1.39 8.07
N MET A 29 -13.05 -2.04 6.91
CA MET A 29 -14.03 -3.02 6.46
C MET A 29 -13.53 -4.46 6.62
N VAL A 30 -12.32 -4.66 7.16
CA VAL A 30 -11.66 -5.95 7.28
C VAL A 30 -11.22 -6.15 8.72
N ASP A 31 -11.92 -7.05 9.42
CA ASP A 31 -11.67 -7.34 10.85
C ASP A 31 -10.64 -8.46 11.05
N ASP A 32 -10.24 -9.14 9.97
CA ASP A 32 -9.33 -10.29 10.00
C ASP A 32 -7.89 -9.86 9.68
N GLU A 33 -7.06 -9.85 10.71
CA GLU A 33 -5.64 -9.49 10.63
C GLU A 33 -4.84 -10.47 9.75
N GLU A 34 -5.17 -11.77 9.76
CA GLU A 34 -4.48 -12.77 8.93
C GLU A 34 -4.73 -12.51 7.45
N LEU A 35 -5.93 -12.05 7.10
CA LEU A 35 -6.26 -11.67 5.72
C LEU A 35 -5.47 -10.44 5.27
N LEU A 36 -5.28 -9.45 6.14
CA LEU A 36 -4.48 -8.26 5.84
C LEU A 36 -3.01 -8.61 5.62
N GLU A 37 -2.44 -9.47 6.47
CA GLU A 37 -1.07 -9.98 6.31
C GLU A 37 -0.89 -10.75 5.00
N LEU A 38 -1.85 -11.59 4.63
CA LEU A 38 -1.82 -12.32 3.36
C LEU A 38 -1.82 -11.36 2.16
N VAL A 39 -2.66 -10.33 2.19
CA VAL A 39 -2.71 -9.32 1.13
C VAL A 39 -1.41 -8.54 1.05
N GLU A 40 -0.78 -8.22 2.18
CA GLU A 40 0.54 -7.59 2.18
C GLU A 40 1.59 -8.47 1.51
N MET A 41 1.64 -9.75 1.87
CA MET A 41 2.56 -10.70 1.24
C MET A 41 2.36 -10.76 -0.27
N GLU A 42 1.12 -10.86 -0.75
CA GLU A 42 0.82 -10.88 -2.19
C GLU A 42 1.29 -9.60 -2.89
N VAL A 43 1.17 -8.43 -2.24
CA VAL A 43 1.63 -7.15 -2.82
C VAL A 43 3.15 -7.08 -2.85
N ARG A 44 3.84 -7.51 -1.79
CA ARG A 44 5.31 -7.55 -1.75
C ARG A 44 5.86 -8.46 -2.84
N GLU A 45 5.31 -9.66 -2.97
CA GLU A 45 5.69 -10.60 -4.03
C GLU A 45 5.45 -10.00 -5.42
N LEU A 46 4.34 -9.30 -5.63
CA LEU A 46 4.03 -8.67 -6.90
C LEU A 46 5.00 -7.52 -7.24
N LEU A 47 5.41 -6.72 -6.25
CA LEU A 47 6.43 -5.69 -6.43
C LEU A 47 7.79 -6.31 -6.78
N SER A 48 8.20 -7.34 -6.05
CA SER A 48 9.45 -8.08 -6.31
C SER A 48 9.47 -8.75 -7.69
N GLN A 49 8.33 -9.23 -8.19
CA GLN A 49 8.21 -9.78 -9.55
C GLN A 49 8.55 -8.78 -10.67
N TYR A 50 8.43 -7.47 -10.41
CA TYR A 50 8.69 -6.41 -11.37
C TYR A 50 9.90 -5.53 -10.98
N ASP A 51 10.85 -6.11 -10.25
CA ASP A 51 12.11 -5.48 -9.82
C ASP A 51 11.96 -4.26 -8.90
N PHE A 52 10.84 -4.14 -8.18
CA PHE A 52 10.74 -3.22 -7.05
C PHE A 52 11.19 -3.90 -5.76
N PRO A 53 11.69 -3.14 -4.77
CA PRO A 53 12.13 -3.70 -3.49
C PRO A 53 10.91 -4.06 -2.62
N GLY A 54 10.22 -5.16 -2.93
CA GLY A 54 8.97 -5.56 -2.27
C GLY A 54 9.10 -5.73 -0.76
N ASP A 55 10.22 -6.28 -0.27
CA ASP A 55 10.47 -6.48 1.17
C ASP A 55 10.70 -5.16 1.93
N ASP A 56 11.37 -4.19 1.30
CA ASP A 56 11.69 -2.89 1.90
C ASP A 56 10.61 -1.83 1.62
N THR A 57 9.64 -2.12 0.75
CA THR A 57 8.58 -1.17 0.39
C THR A 57 7.73 -0.85 1.62
N PRO A 58 7.55 0.44 1.97
CA PRO A 58 6.63 0.82 3.02
C PRO A 58 5.20 0.48 2.62
N ILE A 59 4.50 -0.22 3.51
CA ILE A 59 3.07 -0.54 3.36
C ILE A 59 2.35 0.02 4.58
N VAL A 60 1.43 0.95 4.34
CA VAL A 60 0.60 1.55 5.39
C VAL A 60 -0.82 1.01 5.26
N ARG A 61 -1.32 0.40 6.33
CA ARG A 61 -2.72 -0.05 6.45
C ARG A 61 -3.58 1.08 6.95
N GLY A 62 -4.67 1.39 6.23
CA GLY A 62 -5.50 2.53 6.58
C GLY A 62 -6.89 2.53 5.97
N SER A 63 -7.66 3.54 6.36
CA SER A 63 -8.96 3.85 5.76
C SER A 63 -9.01 5.32 5.38
N ALA A 64 -8.91 5.59 4.08
CA ALA A 64 -9.02 6.95 3.57
C ALA A 64 -10.42 7.55 3.84
N LEU A 65 -11.47 6.72 3.91
CA LEU A 65 -12.83 7.17 4.19
C LEU A 65 -12.97 7.62 5.64
N GLN A 66 -12.50 6.81 6.59
CA GLN A 66 -12.59 7.17 8.01
C GLN A 66 -11.67 8.33 8.36
N ALA A 67 -10.48 8.41 7.73
CA ALA A 67 -9.61 9.57 7.85
C ALA A 67 -10.32 10.85 7.38
N LEU A 68 -11.01 10.80 6.22
CA LEU A 68 -11.79 11.93 5.72
C LEU A 68 -12.97 12.31 6.62
N ASN A 69 -13.54 11.35 7.35
CA ASN A 69 -14.60 11.58 8.32
C ASN A 69 -14.10 12.15 9.67
N GLY A 70 -12.79 12.36 9.82
CA GLY A 70 -12.20 12.95 11.03
C GLY A 70 -11.97 11.95 12.16
N VAL A 71 -11.86 10.65 11.85
CA VAL A 71 -11.53 9.64 12.86
C VAL A 71 -10.01 9.64 13.04
N ALA A 72 -9.56 10.12 14.21
CA ALA A 72 -8.15 10.38 14.52
C ALA A 72 -7.23 9.18 14.24
N GLU A 73 -7.66 7.95 14.57
CA GLU A 73 -6.86 6.73 14.35
C GLU A 73 -6.49 6.52 12.87
N TRP A 74 -7.37 6.95 11.95
CA TRP A 74 -7.16 6.80 10.51
C TRP A 74 -6.49 8.03 9.89
N GLU A 75 -6.67 9.22 10.47
CA GLU A 75 -5.89 10.42 10.11
C GLU A 75 -4.39 10.19 10.38
N GLU A 76 -4.05 9.55 11.50
CA GLU A 76 -2.68 9.17 11.83
C GLU A 76 -2.05 8.28 10.76
N LYS A 77 -2.82 7.38 10.13
CA LYS A 77 -2.34 6.55 9.00
C LYS A 77 -2.04 7.34 7.75
N ILE A 78 -2.77 8.43 7.50
CA ILE A 78 -2.44 9.34 6.39
C ILE A 78 -1.15 10.11 6.68
N LEU A 79 -0.93 10.51 7.94
CA LEU A 79 0.33 11.14 8.35
C LEU A 79 1.51 10.17 8.26
N GLU A 80 1.31 8.90 8.66
CA GLU A 80 2.30 7.82 8.49
C GLU A 80 2.67 7.63 7.03
N LEU A 81 1.68 7.57 6.14
CA LEU A 81 1.90 7.51 4.69
C LEU A 81 2.68 8.73 4.18
N ALA A 82 2.34 9.93 4.65
CA ALA A 82 3.01 11.16 4.24
C ALA A 82 4.48 11.18 4.69
N ASN A 83 4.78 10.71 5.90
CA ASN A 83 6.15 10.65 6.40
C ASN A 83 7.05 9.76 5.53
N HIS A 84 6.52 8.71 4.92
CA HIS A 84 7.28 7.87 3.98
C HIS A 84 7.56 8.54 2.63
N LEU A 85 6.83 9.61 2.27
CA LEU A 85 7.14 10.39 1.07
C LEU A 85 8.34 11.31 1.27
N ASP A 86 8.63 11.68 2.53
CA ASP A 86 9.71 12.60 2.90
C ASP A 86 11.06 11.89 3.12
N THR A 87 11.10 10.56 3.02
CA THR A 87 12.29 9.70 3.19
C THR A 87 12.72 9.05 1.89
#